data_AF-A0A9X2D3C0-F1
#
_entry.id   AF-A0A9X2D3C0-F1
#
_cell.length_a   1.000
_cell.length_b   1.000
_cell.length_c   1.000
_cell.angle_alpha   90.00
_cell.angle_beta   90.00
_cell.angle_gamma   90.00
#
_symmetry.space_group_name_H-M   'P 1'
#
loop_
_entity.id
_entity.type
_entity.pdbx_description
1 polymer ?
#
loop_
_entity_poly.entity_id
_entity_poly.type
_entity_poly.pdbx_seq_one_letter_code
_entity_poly.pdbx_strand_id
1 'polypeptide(L)'
;MKIYPNLSEALRAFPRKSKEVFAIISFNGQAYFVFRSNPDAEVATIIQAHNKMVIGNELLKLAPENVDRPRKERLYKLMIEGGASKEFPEKSRHAEENLIRGFPTILNDFKKMFPNQKINKIDIFLTHSPCSKKGSKKYSSQCTVHNFFLPEGCDKKLTVFFKNKNYINGSDLFSSNPGVRVHYNHKFDPSVSNEGNEFIKEADPELKSVLSKYLDNGPGSSI
;
A
#
# COMPACT_ATOMS: atom_id res chain seq x y z
N MET A 1 -7.82 8.20 4.10
CA MET A 1 -6.96 7.81 2.95
C MET A 1 -6.98 8.96 1.93
N LYS A 2 -5.97 9.15 1.08
CA LYS A 2 -6.02 10.23 0.06
C LYS A 2 -6.92 9.83 -1.11
N ILE A 3 -7.80 10.72 -1.53
CA ILE A 3 -8.64 10.57 -2.74
C ILE A 3 -7.95 11.31 -3.88
N TYR A 4 -7.77 10.64 -5.01
CA TYR A 4 -7.24 11.26 -6.23
C TYR A 4 -8.39 11.54 -7.22
N PRO A 5 -8.47 12.74 -7.82
CA PRO A 5 -9.49 13.11 -8.81
C PRO A 5 -9.43 12.29 -10.11
N ASN A 6 -8.26 11.82 -10.52
CA ASN A 6 -8.09 11.07 -11.76
C ASN A 6 -7.04 9.95 -11.65
N LEU A 7 -7.08 9.01 -12.58
CA LEU A 7 -6.19 7.84 -12.62
C LEU A 7 -4.72 8.25 -12.78
N SER A 8 -4.42 9.29 -13.57
CA SER A 8 -3.05 9.76 -13.81
C SER A 8 -2.42 10.29 -12.52
N GLU A 9 -3.16 11.05 -11.72
CA GLU A 9 -2.72 11.52 -10.41
C GLU A 9 -2.54 10.37 -9.42
N ALA A 10 -3.50 9.42 -9.38
CA ALA A 10 -3.37 8.22 -8.55
C ALA A 10 -2.11 7.41 -8.89
N LEU A 11 -1.76 7.31 -10.17
CA LEU A 11 -0.55 6.63 -10.65
C LEU A 11 0.74 7.40 -10.34
N ARG A 12 0.71 8.74 -10.37
CA ARG A 12 1.88 9.59 -10.11
C ARG A 12 2.18 9.80 -8.64
N ALA A 13 1.18 9.66 -7.77
CA ALA A 13 1.34 9.84 -6.33
C ALA A 13 2.32 8.85 -5.67
N PHE A 14 2.76 7.85 -6.42
CA PHE A 14 3.73 6.87 -5.99
C PHE A 14 4.85 6.85 -7.04
N PRO A 15 5.96 7.59 -6.83
CA PRO A 15 7.14 7.44 -7.66
C PRO A 15 7.54 5.96 -7.60
N ARG A 16 7.34 5.25 -8.71
CA ARG A 16 7.39 3.78 -8.75
C ARG A 16 8.78 3.32 -8.31
N LYS A 17 8.90 2.86 -7.07
CA LYS A 17 10.07 2.06 -6.70
C LYS A 17 9.99 0.77 -7.51
N SER A 18 11.12 0.34 -8.07
CA SER A 18 11.18 -0.92 -8.81
C SER A 18 10.56 -2.05 -7.96
N LYS A 19 9.63 -2.81 -8.55
CA LYS A 19 8.92 -3.94 -7.93
C LYS A 19 7.86 -3.60 -6.89
N GLU A 20 7.47 -2.32 -6.74
CA GLU A 20 6.35 -1.98 -5.88
C GLU A 20 5.02 -2.40 -6.53
N VAL A 21 4.18 -3.06 -5.74
CA VAL A 21 2.93 -3.69 -6.18
C VAL A 21 1.76 -2.95 -5.57
N PHE A 22 0.87 -2.40 -6.40
CA PHE A 22 -0.30 -1.65 -5.95
C PHE A 22 -1.60 -2.04 -6.66
N ALA A 23 -2.71 -1.76 -5.97
CA ALA A 23 -4.07 -1.86 -6.49
C ALA A 23 -4.73 -0.49 -6.40
N ILE A 24 -5.31 -0.03 -7.49
CA ILE A 24 -6.09 1.21 -7.53
C ILE A 24 -7.55 0.84 -7.67
N ILE A 25 -8.42 1.45 -6.89
CA ILE A 25 -9.87 1.35 -7.05
C ILE A 25 -10.46 2.71 -7.36
N SER A 26 -11.42 2.74 -8.28
CA SER A 26 -12.15 3.93 -8.67
C SER A 26 -13.64 3.74 -8.42
N PHE A 27 -14.29 4.77 -7.87
CA PHE A 27 -15.74 4.88 -7.83
C PHE A 27 -16.20 5.92 -8.85
N ASN A 28 -17.14 5.51 -9.71
CA ASN A 28 -17.73 6.32 -10.78
C ASN A 28 -16.73 6.98 -11.76
N GLY A 29 -15.44 6.61 -11.74
CA GLY A 29 -14.42 7.26 -12.55
C GLY A 29 -13.94 8.62 -12.03
N GLN A 30 -14.27 9.00 -10.79
CA GLN A 30 -13.98 10.35 -10.25
C GLN A 30 -13.26 10.34 -8.89
N ALA A 31 -13.25 9.19 -8.20
CA ALA A 31 -12.64 9.05 -6.89
C ALA A 31 -11.74 7.81 -6.91
N TYR A 32 -10.43 8.04 -6.90
CA TYR A 32 -9.43 6.98 -7.00
C TYR A 32 -8.70 6.81 -5.65
N PHE A 33 -8.52 5.56 -5.25
CA PHE A 33 -7.85 5.18 -4.01
C PHE A 33 -6.77 4.15 -4.32
N VAL A 34 -5.62 4.26 -3.67
CA VAL A 34 -4.46 3.42 -3.96
C VAL A 34 -4.07 2.62 -2.73
N PHE A 35 -3.85 1.32 -2.94
CA PHE A 35 -3.46 0.36 -1.93
C PHE A 35 -2.14 -0.28 -2.31
N ARG A 36 -1.17 -0.24 -1.40
CA ARG A 36 0.14 -0.86 -1.59
C ARG A 36 0.15 -2.26 -0.99
N SER A 37 1.04 -3.10 -1.49
CA SER A 37 1.40 -4.34 -0.81
C SER A 37 2.36 -4.02 0.33
N ASN A 38 2.17 -4.67 1.47
CA ASN A 38 3.00 -4.48 2.65
C ASN A 38 3.78 -5.78 2.92
N PRO A 39 5.10 -5.72 3.05
CA PRO A 39 5.85 -6.86 3.57
C PRO A 39 5.43 -7.20 5.01
N ASP A 40 5.82 -8.39 5.47
CA ASP A 40 5.73 -8.71 6.90
C ASP A 40 6.65 -7.81 7.73
N ALA A 41 6.44 -7.83 9.04
CA ALA A 41 7.10 -6.94 9.97
C ALA A 41 8.63 -7.05 9.96
N GLU A 42 9.18 -8.26 9.85
CA GLU A 42 10.63 -8.48 9.81
C GLU A 42 11.23 -7.91 8.52
N VAL A 43 10.63 -8.24 7.37
CA VAL A 43 11.05 -7.77 6.06
C VAL A 43 10.90 -6.24 5.96
N ALA A 44 9.81 -5.68 6.48
CA ALA A 44 9.61 -4.23 6.55
C ALA A 44 10.72 -3.56 7.38
N THR A 45 11.03 -4.12 8.55
CA THR A 45 12.02 -3.56 9.47
C THR A 45 13.43 -3.61 8.89
N ILE A 46 13.84 -4.69 8.21
CA ILE A 46 15.16 -4.76 7.56
C ILE A 46 15.25 -3.83 6.35
N ILE A 47 14.16 -3.63 5.59
CA ILE A 47 14.10 -2.62 4.53
C ILE A 47 14.26 -1.22 5.12
N GLN A 48 13.60 -0.91 6.23
CA GLN A 48 13.74 0.38 6.91
C GLN A 48 15.17 0.60 7.43
N ALA A 49 15.78 -0.41 8.04
CA ALA A 49 17.19 -0.34 8.45
C ALA A 49 18.10 -0.04 7.25
N HIS A 50 17.88 -0.71 6.11
CA HIS A 50 18.62 -0.43 4.88
C HIS A 50 18.41 1.01 4.40
N ASN A 51 17.16 1.49 4.30
CA ASN A 51 16.88 2.86 3.85
C ASN A 51 17.51 3.91 4.76
N LYS A 52 17.52 3.69 6.08
CA LYS A 52 18.20 4.58 7.04
C LYS A 52 19.71 4.62 6.82
N MET A 53 20.33 3.48 6.48
CA MET A 53 21.75 3.44 6.10
C MET A 53 22.02 4.23 4.82
N VAL A 54 21.18 4.07 3.80
CA VAL A 54 21.27 4.81 2.53
C VAL A 54 21.19 6.33 2.78
N ILE A 55 20.18 6.78 3.54
CA ILE A 55 20.03 8.19 3.93
C ILE A 55 21.25 8.67 4.72
N GLY A 56 21.75 7.87 5.67
CA GLY A 56 22.95 8.20 6.43
C GLY A 56 24.17 8.39 5.55
N ASN A 57 24.37 7.53 4.55
CA ASN A 57 25.45 7.67 3.57
C ASN A 57 25.30 8.96 2.75
N GLU A 58 24.11 9.27 2.25
CA GLU A 58 23.83 10.52 1.53
C GLU A 58 24.18 11.76 2.36
N LEU A 59 23.77 11.79 3.63
CA LEU A 59 24.06 12.90 4.55
C LEU A 59 25.57 13.07 4.81
N LEU A 60 26.32 11.97 4.78
CA LEU A 60 27.78 11.95 4.91
C LEU A 60 28.51 12.17 3.58
N LYS A 61 27.79 12.42 2.48
CA LYS A 61 28.33 12.52 1.10
C LYS A 61 29.09 11.27 0.65
N LEU A 62 28.69 10.10 1.17
CA LEU A 62 29.15 8.79 0.72
C LEU A 62 28.19 8.24 -0.34
N ALA A 63 28.66 7.28 -1.13
CA ALA A 63 27.81 6.64 -2.15
C ALA A 63 26.63 5.88 -1.47
N PRO A 64 25.37 6.12 -1.89
CA PRO A 64 24.17 5.49 -1.34
C PRO A 64 24.22 3.95 -1.32
N GLU A 65 24.81 3.36 -2.36
CA GLU A 65 24.96 1.92 -2.57
C GLU A 65 25.94 1.23 -1.60
N ASN A 66 26.81 2.01 -0.93
CA ASN A 66 27.82 1.48 0.00
C ASN A 66 27.24 1.18 1.38
N VAL A 67 26.22 0.32 1.43
CA VAL A 67 25.58 -0.09 2.70
C VAL A 67 26.41 -1.19 3.37
N ASP A 68 27.09 -0.83 4.46
CA ASP A 68 27.76 -1.76 5.37
C ASP A 68 26.75 -2.77 5.96
N ARG A 69 26.94 -4.06 5.61
CA ARG A 69 26.07 -5.17 6.02
C ARG A 69 26.08 -5.38 7.55
N PRO A 70 27.23 -5.57 8.23
CA PRO A 70 27.30 -5.62 9.69
C PRO A 70 26.61 -4.44 10.39
N ARG A 71 26.79 -3.21 9.89
CA ARG A 71 26.15 -2.03 10.49
C ARG A 71 24.64 -2.02 10.28
N LYS A 72 24.17 -2.39 9.09
CA LYS A 72 22.73 -2.57 8.80
C LYS A 72 22.10 -3.61 9.72
N GLU A 73 22.76 -4.75 9.94
CA GLU A 73 22.23 -5.80 10.82
C GLU A 73 22.17 -5.36 12.29
N ARG A 74 23.17 -4.63 12.78
CA ARG A 74 23.13 -4.02 14.12
C ARG A 74 21.96 -3.04 14.26
N LEU A 75 21.77 -2.17 13.26
CA LEU A 75 20.64 -1.24 13.25
C LEU A 75 19.30 -1.98 13.22
N TYR A 76 19.17 -3.02 12.41
CA TYR A 76 17.97 -3.86 12.37
C TYR A 76 17.64 -4.44 13.75
N LYS A 77 18.61 -5.02 14.45
CA LYS A 77 18.40 -5.56 15.80
C LYS A 77 17.94 -4.49 16.79
N LEU A 78 18.59 -3.32 16.79
CA LEU A 78 18.17 -2.18 17.60
C LEU A 78 16.73 -1.73 17.29
N MET A 79 16.34 -1.74 16.01
CA MET A 79 14.98 -1.41 15.60
C MET A 79 13.95 -2.44 16.06
N ILE A 80 14.28 -3.74 16.01
CA ILE A 80 13.43 -4.80 16.55
C ILE A 80 13.27 -4.66 18.07
N GLU A 81 14.36 -4.48 18.80
CA GLU A 81 14.36 -4.26 20.26
C GLU A 81 13.57 -3.01 20.65
N GLY A 82 13.69 -1.94 19.85
CA GLY A 82 12.91 -0.70 19.97
C GLY A 82 11.44 -0.82 19.54
N GLY A 83 10.99 -2.00 19.09
CA GLY A 83 9.59 -2.26 18.76
C GLY A 83 9.15 -1.75 17.38
N ALA A 84 10.06 -1.37 16.49
CA ALA A 84 9.72 -0.87 15.16
C ALA A 84 8.91 -1.88 14.32
N SER A 85 9.09 -3.18 14.55
CA SER A 85 8.31 -4.23 13.89
C SER A 85 6.82 -4.18 14.19
N LYS A 86 6.42 -3.62 15.34
CA LYS A 86 5.01 -3.52 15.76
C LYS A 86 4.20 -2.51 14.92
N GLU A 87 4.88 -1.60 14.24
CA GLU A 87 4.27 -0.64 13.31
C GLU A 87 3.89 -1.28 11.96
N PHE A 88 4.33 -2.53 11.72
CA PHE A 88 4.11 -3.23 10.47
C PHE A 88 3.17 -4.43 10.65
N PRO A 89 2.50 -4.87 9.56
CA PRO A 89 1.71 -6.09 9.60
C PRO A 89 2.56 -7.32 9.99
N GLU A 90 2.08 -8.13 10.94
CA GLU A 90 2.74 -9.38 11.32
C GLU A 90 2.97 -10.35 10.15
N LYS A 91 2.07 -10.31 9.16
CA LYS A 91 2.15 -11.12 7.94
C LYS A 91 2.12 -10.21 6.73
N SER A 92 2.86 -10.60 5.70
CA SER A 92 2.82 -9.95 4.39
C SER A 92 1.39 -9.88 3.87
N ARG A 93 1.02 -8.73 3.31
CA ARG A 93 -0.31 -8.44 2.77
C ARG A 93 -0.18 -7.92 1.36
N HIS A 94 -0.84 -8.60 0.44
CA HIS A 94 -0.91 -8.15 -0.95
C HIS A 94 -1.81 -6.92 -1.08
N ALA A 95 -1.59 -6.11 -2.12
CA ALA A 95 -2.35 -4.89 -2.37
C ALA A 95 -3.88 -5.15 -2.43
N GLU A 96 -4.30 -6.27 -3.00
CA GLU A 96 -5.71 -6.68 -3.07
C GLU A 96 -6.32 -6.92 -1.70
N GLU A 97 -5.56 -7.47 -0.75
CA GLU A 97 -6.04 -7.68 0.61
C GLU A 97 -6.14 -6.37 1.38
N ASN A 98 -5.17 -5.47 1.19
CA ASN A 98 -5.23 -4.14 1.76
C ASN A 98 -6.41 -3.34 1.19
N LEU A 99 -6.72 -3.50 -0.10
CA LEU A 99 -7.92 -2.96 -0.73
C LEU A 99 -9.20 -3.47 -0.06
N ILE A 100 -9.33 -4.79 0.13
CA ILE A 100 -10.52 -5.39 0.77
C ILE A 100 -10.64 -4.92 2.23
N ARG A 101 -9.53 -4.88 2.98
CA ARG A 101 -9.50 -4.41 4.38
C ARG A 101 -9.84 -2.92 4.47
N GLY A 102 -9.33 -2.09 3.57
CA GLY A 102 -9.57 -0.65 3.57
C GLY A 102 -10.88 -0.24 2.90
N PHE A 103 -11.65 -1.19 2.35
CA PHE A 103 -12.86 -0.90 1.61
C PHE A 103 -13.90 -0.06 2.40
N PRO A 104 -14.21 -0.36 3.68
CA PRO A 104 -15.14 0.47 4.45
C PRO A 104 -14.67 1.93 4.60
N THR A 105 -13.36 2.12 4.74
CA THR A 105 -12.74 3.45 4.87
C THR A 105 -12.92 4.29 3.61
N ILE A 106 -12.70 3.70 2.41
CA ILE A 106 -12.89 4.44 1.15
C ILE A 106 -14.36 4.77 0.86
N LEU A 107 -15.30 3.94 1.33
CA LEU A 107 -16.73 4.27 1.23
C LEU A 107 -17.07 5.49 2.09
N ASN A 108 -16.53 5.56 3.31
CA ASN A 108 -16.71 6.71 4.19
C ASN A 108 -16.07 7.97 3.59
N ASP A 109 -14.85 7.85 3.06
CA ASP A 109 -14.14 8.96 2.40
C ASP A 109 -14.90 9.43 1.15
N PHE A 110 -15.42 8.51 0.34
CA PHE A 110 -16.27 8.83 -0.82
C PHE A 110 -17.58 9.53 -0.41
N LYS A 111 -18.30 9.00 0.58
CA LYS A 111 -19.56 9.60 1.06
C LYS A 111 -19.36 11.01 1.61
N LYS A 112 -18.23 11.27 2.29
CA LYS A 112 -17.90 12.60 2.78
C LYS A 112 -17.66 13.59 1.65
N MET A 113 -16.95 13.17 0.60
CA MET A 113 -16.62 14.04 -0.53
C MET A 113 -17.79 14.21 -1.52
N PHE A 114 -18.61 13.17 -1.70
CA PHE A 114 -19.71 13.12 -2.66
C PHE A 114 -21.02 12.66 -1.99
N PRO A 115 -21.58 13.43 -1.03
CA PRO A 115 -22.67 12.98 -0.16
C PRO A 115 -23.97 12.60 -0.89
N ASN A 116 -24.20 13.20 -2.06
CA ASN A 116 -25.42 12.99 -2.85
C ASN A 116 -25.23 11.97 -3.98
N GLN A 117 -24.03 11.40 -4.14
CA GLN A 117 -23.75 10.48 -5.23
C GLN A 117 -23.79 9.02 -4.80
N LYS A 118 -24.46 8.19 -5.61
CA LYS A 118 -24.43 6.74 -5.48
C LYS A 118 -23.27 6.16 -6.28
N ILE A 119 -22.67 5.10 -5.78
CA ILE A 119 -21.67 4.31 -6.50
C ILE A 119 -22.40 3.41 -7.50
N ASN A 120 -22.19 3.68 -8.78
CA ASN A 120 -22.79 2.96 -9.90
C ASN A 120 -21.76 2.11 -10.64
N LYS A 121 -20.48 2.46 -10.51
CA LYS A 121 -19.38 1.78 -11.17
C LYS A 121 -18.18 1.69 -10.25
N ILE A 122 -17.57 0.51 -10.22
CA ILE A 122 -16.32 0.21 -9.52
C ILE A 122 -15.33 -0.31 -10.56
N ASP A 123 -14.22 0.38 -10.75
CA ASP A 123 -13.10 -0.08 -11.57
C ASP A 123 -11.89 -0.36 -10.67
N ILE A 124 -11.27 -1.52 -10.84
CA ILE A 124 -10.06 -1.91 -10.09
C ILE A 124 -8.92 -2.07 -11.08
N PHE A 125 -7.81 -1.37 -10.87
CA PHE A 125 -6.62 -1.42 -11.71
C PHE A 125 -5.50 -2.09 -10.92
N LEU A 126 -4.98 -3.20 -11.44
CA LEU A 126 -3.87 -3.93 -10.82
C LEU A 126 -2.59 -3.72 -11.63
N THR A 127 -1.49 -3.44 -10.93
CA THR A 127 -0.15 -3.39 -11.53
C THR A 127 0.42 -4.75 -11.85
N HIS A 128 -0.25 -5.81 -11.46
CA HIS A 128 0.30 -7.15 -11.50
C HIS A 128 -0.83 -8.13 -11.76
N SER A 129 -0.48 -9.30 -12.28
CA SER A 129 -1.44 -10.39 -12.30
C SER A 129 -1.71 -10.81 -10.85
N PRO A 130 -2.98 -10.83 -10.40
CA PRO A 130 -3.29 -11.29 -9.06
C PRO A 130 -2.81 -12.73 -8.88
N CYS A 131 -2.18 -13.03 -7.75
CA CYS A 131 -1.68 -14.37 -7.50
C CYS A 131 -2.83 -15.38 -7.42
N SER A 132 -2.58 -16.63 -7.85
CA SER A 132 -3.58 -17.69 -7.88
C SER A 132 -3.00 -18.98 -7.33
N LYS A 133 -3.81 -19.74 -6.58
CA LYS A 133 -3.44 -21.08 -6.09
C LYS A 133 -3.07 -22.05 -7.21
N LYS A 134 -3.69 -21.90 -8.38
CA LYS A 134 -3.41 -22.72 -9.56
C LYS A 134 -2.17 -22.28 -10.34
N GLY A 135 -1.56 -21.15 -9.96
CA GLY A 135 -0.38 -20.61 -10.60
C GLY A 135 0.92 -21.27 -10.13
N SER A 136 2.02 -21.01 -10.83
CA SER A 136 3.36 -21.50 -10.51
C SER A 136 4.08 -20.69 -9.42
N LYS A 137 3.58 -19.49 -9.09
CA LYS A 137 4.18 -18.58 -8.11
C LYS A 137 3.55 -18.77 -6.72
N LYS A 138 4.28 -18.40 -5.68
CA LYS A 138 3.73 -18.29 -4.32
C LYS A 138 2.47 -17.41 -4.35
N TYR A 139 1.43 -17.86 -3.66
CA TYR A 139 0.15 -17.20 -3.59
C TYR A 139 -0.17 -16.81 -2.14
N SER A 140 -1.08 -15.84 -1.98
CA SER A 140 -1.49 -15.44 -0.64
C SER A 140 -2.42 -16.47 -0.01
N SER A 141 -2.15 -16.81 1.25
CA SER A 141 -2.94 -17.75 2.06
C SER A 141 -4.37 -17.27 2.28
N GLN A 142 -5.26 -18.18 2.69
CA GLN A 142 -6.60 -17.82 3.13
C GLN A 142 -6.55 -16.90 4.36
N CYS A 143 -7.56 -16.05 4.52
CA CYS A 143 -7.67 -15.18 5.69
C CYS A 143 -9.12 -14.76 5.94
N THR A 144 -9.38 -14.18 7.11
CA THR A 144 -10.66 -13.54 7.42
C THR A 144 -10.46 -12.03 7.46
N VAL A 145 -11.36 -11.30 6.79
CA VAL A 145 -11.39 -9.83 6.77
C VAL A 145 -12.82 -9.38 7.03
N HIS A 146 -13.04 -8.51 8.01
CA HIS A 146 -14.37 -7.98 8.36
C HIS A 146 -15.43 -9.08 8.56
N ASN A 147 -15.04 -10.19 9.21
CA ASN A 147 -15.87 -11.40 9.40
C ASN A 147 -16.26 -12.15 8.12
N PHE A 148 -15.66 -11.82 6.97
CA PHE A 148 -15.80 -12.58 5.73
C PHE A 148 -14.60 -13.50 5.51
N PHE A 149 -14.89 -14.74 5.13
CA PHE A 149 -13.86 -15.67 4.70
C PHE A 149 -13.35 -15.31 3.30
N LEU A 150 -12.03 -15.18 3.15
CA LEU A 150 -11.35 -14.95 1.89
C LEU A 150 -10.46 -16.16 1.55
N PRO A 151 -10.67 -16.79 0.39
CA PRO A 151 -9.91 -17.98 -0.02
C PRO A 151 -8.45 -17.66 -0.37
N GLU A 152 -7.67 -18.70 -0.62
CA GLU A 152 -6.30 -18.58 -1.16
C GLU A 152 -6.29 -17.96 -2.57
N GLY A 153 -5.28 -17.12 -2.86
CA GLY A 153 -5.10 -16.43 -4.14
C GLY A 153 -5.88 -15.11 -4.25
N CYS A 154 -5.19 -14.03 -4.64
CA CYS A 154 -5.80 -12.70 -4.80
C CYS A 154 -6.91 -12.68 -5.85
N ASP A 155 -6.81 -13.49 -6.90
CA ASP A 155 -7.82 -13.65 -7.94
C ASP A 155 -9.17 -14.10 -7.35
N LYS A 156 -9.12 -15.10 -6.47
CA LYS A 156 -10.28 -15.64 -5.77
C LYS A 156 -10.77 -14.70 -4.67
N LYS A 157 -9.87 -14.04 -3.93
CA LYS A 157 -10.26 -13.04 -2.92
C LYS A 157 -11.08 -11.90 -3.51
N LEU A 158 -10.60 -11.28 -4.59
CA LEU A 158 -11.33 -10.22 -5.30
C LEU A 158 -12.67 -10.74 -5.84
N THR A 159 -12.66 -11.94 -6.43
CA THR A 159 -13.89 -12.57 -6.93
C THR A 159 -14.92 -12.76 -5.82
N VAL A 160 -14.55 -13.37 -4.69
CA VAL A 160 -15.45 -13.60 -3.56
C VAL A 160 -15.95 -12.28 -2.99
N PHE A 161 -15.05 -11.31 -2.79
CA PHE A 161 -15.43 -10.03 -2.20
C PHE A 161 -16.45 -9.25 -3.05
N PHE A 162 -16.22 -9.13 -4.36
CA PHE A 162 -17.08 -8.35 -5.24
C PHE A 162 -18.28 -9.12 -5.81
N LYS A 163 -18.13 -10.40 -6.18
CA LYS A 163 -19.26 -11.18 -6.72
C LYS A 163 -20.30 -11.49 -5.65
N ASN A 164 -19.87 -11.78 -4.42
CA ASN A 164 -20.80 -12.09 -3.34
C ASN A 164 -21.36 -10.82 -2.68
N LYS A 165 -21.03 -9.63 -3.21
CA LYS A 165 -21.50 -8.34 -2.68
C LYS A 165 -21.20 -8.16 -1.19
N ASN A 166 -20.13 -8.77 -0.67
CA ASN A 166 -19.71 -8.67 0.73
C ASN A 166 -19.42 -7.21 1.15
N TYR A 167 -19.23 -6.33 0.17
CA TYR A 167 -19.00 -4.90 0.36
C TYR A 167 -20.28 -4.07 0.52
N ILE A 168 -21.48 -4.62 0.27
CA ILE A 168 -22.75 -3.88 0.22
C ILE A 168 -23.48 -3.86 1.57
N ASN A 169 -23.07 -4.64 2.56
CA ASN A 169 -23.81 -4.81 3.82
C ASN A 169 -24.24 -3.47 4.46
N GLY A 170 -25.53 -3.14 4.32
CA GLY A 170 -26.19 -2.00 4.96
C GLY A 170 -25.88 -0.62 4.38
N SER A 171 -25.24 -0.52 3.21
CA SER A 171 -24.80 0.75 2.65
C SER A 171 -25.75 1.24 1.54
N ASP A 172 -26.57 2.26 1.85
CA ASP A 172 -27.31 3.03 0.85
C ASP A 172 -26.39 3.73 -0.17
N LEU A 173 -25.07 3.66 -0.05
CA LEU A 173 -24.13 4.33 -0.93
C LEU A 173 -24.10 3.75 -2.36
N PHE A 174 -24.64 2.55 -2.60
CA PHE A 174 -24.64 1.90 -3.91
C PHE A 174 -25.97 2.05 -4.64
N SER A 175 -25.92 2.06 -5.97
CA SER A 175 -27.11 1.74 -6.77
C SER A 175 -27.51 0.28 -6.60
N SER A 176 -28.68 -0.09 -7.11
CA SER A 176 -29.22 -1.47 -7.01
C SER A 176 -28.28 -2.53 -7.63
N ASN A 177 -27.44 -2.16 -8.60
CA ASN A 177 -26.47 -3.07 -9.19
C ASN A 177 -25.22 -2.34 -9.75
N PRO A 178 -24.26 -1.95 -8.89
CA PRO A 178 -23.06 -1.29 -9.36
C PRO A 178 -22.24 -2.25 -10.25
N GLY A 179 -21.83 -1.77 -11.42
CA GLY A 179 -20.96 -2.54 -12.30
C GLY A 179 -19.55 -2.61 -11.74
N VAL A 180 -19.02 -3.82 -11.51
CA VAL A 180 -17.63 -4.03 -11.07
C VAL A 180 -16.78 -4.55 -12.21
N ARG A 181 -15.64 -3.90 -12.48
CA ARG A 181 -14.66 -4.32 -13.49
C ARG A 181 -13.27 -4.37 -12.90
N VAL A 182 -12.53 -5.43 -13.21
CA VAL A 182 -11.12 -5.58 -12.85
C VAL A 182 -10.29 -5.47 -14.12
N HIS A 183 -9.44 -4.46 -14.16
CA HIS A 183 -8.51 -4.16 -15.23
C HIS A 183 -7.12 -4.63 -14.82
N TYR A 184 -6.65 -5.68 -15.49
CA TYR A 184 -5.24 -5.99 -15.54
C TYR A 184 -4.64 -5.33 -16.78
N ASN A 185 -3.64 -4.49 -16.60
CA ASN A 185 -2.96 -3.88 -17.73
C ASN A 185 -1.46 -4.03 -17.55
N HIS A 186 -0.83 -4.73 -18.50
CA HIS A 186 0.61 -4.92 -18.56
C HIS A 186 1.40 -3.60 -18.57
N LYS A 187 0.80 -2.47 -19.00
CA LYS A 187 1.42 -1.13 -18.90
C LYS A 187 1.63 -0.65 -17.45
N PHE A 188 0.98 -1.30 -16.49
CA PHE A 188 1.17 -1.10 -15.06
C PHE A 188 2.11 -2.14 -14.44
N ASP A 189 2.58 -3.12 -15.22
CA ASP A 189 3.45 -4.21 -14.74
C ASP A 189 4.88 -3.71 -14.49
N PRO A 190 5.39 -3.79 -13.24
CA PRO A 190 6.74 -3.35 -12.93
C PRO A 190 7.83 -4.23 -13.57
N SER A 191 7.47 -5.40 -14.12
CA SER A 191 8.37 -6.25 -14.91
C SER A 191 8.52 -5.81 -16.37
N VAL A 192 7.64 -4.91 -16.85
CA VAL A 192 7.78 -4.26 -18.15
C VAL A 192 8.65 -3.03 -17.93
N SER A 193 9.89 -3.09 -18.42
CA SER A 193 10.87 -2.01 -18.33
C SER A 193 10.33 -0.74 -19.00
N ASN A 194 9.83 0.20 -18.21
CA ASN A 194 9.84 1.60 -18.64
C ASN A 194 11.24 2.12 -18.36
N GLU A 195 12.10 2.04 -19.38
CA GLU A 195 13.32 2.82 -19.44
C GLU A 195 12.91 4.30 -19.37
N GLY A 196 13.13 4.92 -18.21
CA GLY A 196 12.65 6.28 -17.97
C GLY A 196 12.88 6.72 -16.53
N ASN A 197 13.99 7.43 -16.34
CA ASN A 197 14.46 8.08 -15.12
C ASN A 197 13.38 8.90 -14.41
N GLU A 198 13.33 8.81 -13.08
CA GLU A 198 13.71 9.90 -12.14
C GLU A 198 13.33 9.50 -10.71
N PHE A 199 14.34 9.48 -9.85
CA PHE A 199 14.28 9.01 -8.46
C PHE A 199 14.58 10.19 -7.55
N ILE A 200 13.59 10.88 -6.99
CA ILE A 200 13.79 11.83 -5.88
C ILE A 200 12.63 11.82 -4.88
N LYS A 201 13.02 11.59 -3.62
CA LYS A 201 12.49 12.08 -2.32
C LYS A 201 11.00 12.39 -2.21
N GLU A 202 10.31 11.55 -1.44
CA GLU A 202 9.35 12.04 -0.44
C GLU A 202 9.35 11.05 0.74
N ALA A 203 9.86 11.52 1.87
CA ALA A 203 9.75 10.82 3.15
C ALA A 203 8.30 10.90 3.63
N ASP A 204 7.85 9.80 4.21
CA ASP A 204 6.51 9.58 4.74
C ASP A 204 6.01 10.75 5.62
N PRO A 205 4.84 11.36 5.34
CA PRO A 205 4.26 12.41 6.18
C PRO A 205 4.04 11.98 7.64
N GLU A 206 3.83 10.68 7.87
CA GLU A 206 3.64 10.10 9.21
C GLU A 206 4.90 10.23 10.07
N LEU A 207 6.10 10.22 9.46
CA LEU A 207 7.38 10.35 10.16
C LEU A 207 7.65 11.78 10.67
N LYS A 208 7.17 12.82 9.97
CA LYS A 208 7.38 14.22 10.37
C LYS A 208 6.70 14.50 11.71
N SER A 209 5.51 13.97 11.95
CA SER A 209 4.78 14.20 13.21
C SER A 209 5.42 13.53 14.42
N VAL A 210 6.01 12.33 14.23
CA VAL A 210 6.67 11.57 15.29
C VAL A 210 8.03 12.18 15.61
N LEU A 211 8.79 12.59 14.60
CA LEU A 211 10.11 13.22 14.78
C LEU A 211 10.01 14.62 15.40
N SER A 212 9.00 15.43 15.03
CA SER A 212 8.79 16.76 15.64
C SER A 212 8.53 16.63 17.14
N LYS A 213 7.69 15.66 17.55
CA LYS A 213 7.37 15.42 18.97
C LYS A 213 8.56 14.98 19.82
N TYR A 214 9.53 14.28 19.25
CA TYR A 214 10.71 13.80 19.99
C TYR A 214 11.88 14.80 19.96
N LEU A 215 12.00 15.60 18.90
CA LEU A 215 13.05 16.61 18.79
C LEU A 215 12.71 17.90 19.56
N ASP A 216 11.43 18.27 19.62
CA ASP A 216 10.98 19.47 20.36
C ASP A 216 10.85 19.23 21.89
N ASN A 217 10.91 17.97 22.35
CA ASN A 217 10.79 17.60 23.77
C ASN A 217 12.05 16.88 24.32
N GLY A 218 13.16 16.88 23.59
CA GLY A 218 14.43 16.32 24.06
C GLY A 218 15.17 17.30 24.98
N PRO A 219 15.76 16.87 26.11
CA PRO A 219 16.47 17.75 27.03
C PRO A 219 17.82 18.15 26.41
N GLY A 220 17.86 19.30 25.75
CA GLY A 220 19.10 19.76 25.12
C GLY A 220 19.09 21.13 24.47
N SER A 221 18.06 21.95 24.66
CA SER A 221 18.06 23.34 24.18
C SER A 221 18.44 24.29 25.32
N SER A 222 19.73 24.50 25.52
CA SER A 222 20.29 25.67 26.22
C SER A 222 21.76 25.84 25.84
N ILE A 223 21.98 26.73 24.86
CA ILE A 223 23.20 27.49 24.52
C ILE A 223 24.43 26.67 24.11
#